data_AF-A0A9E5UPY5-F1
#
_entry.id   AF-A0A9E5UPY5-F1
#
_cell.length_a   1.000
_cell.length_b   1.000
_cell.length_c   1.000
_cell.angle_alpha   90.00
_cell.angle_beta   90.00
_cell.angle_gamma   90.00
#
_symmetry.space_group_name_H-M   'P 1'
#
loop_
_entity.id
_entity.type
_entity.pdbx_description
1 polymer ?
#
loop_
_entity_poly.entity_id
_entity_poly.type
_entity_poly.pdbx_seq_one_letter_code
_entity_poly.pdbx_strand_id
1 'polypeptide(L)' 'MGQTIEVADVKGKIIEISSISVRLETDEGEVIVPSNLLIKNKVKILK' A
#
# COMPACT_ATOMS: atom_id res chain seq x y z
N MET A 1 -8.48 5.34 8.69
CA MET A 1 -7.68 4.92 7.51
C MET A 1 -6.92 6.13 7.00
N GLY A 2 -5.71 5.94 6.47
CA GLY A 2 -4.77 7.03 6.18
C GLY A 2 -3.34 6.80 6.68
N GLN A 3 -2.97 5.57 7.03
CA GLN A 3 -1.56 5.22 7.26
C GLN A 3 -0.80 5.21 5.95
N THR A 4 0.39 5.78 5.95
CA THR A 4 1.34 5.66 4.84
C THR A 4 2.14 4.39 5.04
N ILE A 5 2.16 3.54 4.02
CA ILE A 5 2.98 2.33 4.00
C ILE A 5 3.97 2.39 2.86
N GLU A 6 5.05 1.64 3.01
CA GLU A 6 6.02 1.38 1.97
C GLU A 6 6.12 -0.13 1.77
N VAL A 7 5.84 -0.60 0.55
CA VAL A 7 5.87 -2.01 0.16
C VAL A 7 6.38 -2.14 -1.27
N ALA A 8 7.35 -3.01 -1.51
CA ALA A 8 7.89 -3.30 -2.85
C ALA A 8 8.23 -2.01 -3.64
N ASP A 9 8.94 -1.08 -2.98
CA ASP A 9 9.33 0.23 -3.49
C ASP A 9 8.17 1.21 -3.79
N VAL A 10 6.94 0.84 -3.49
CA VAL A 10 5.77 1.73 -3.55
C VAL A 10 5.53 2.30 -2.16
N LYS A 11 5.62 3.63 -2.05
CA LYS A 11 5.24 4.38 -0.85
C LYS A 11 3.95 5.15 -1.12
N GLY A 12 2.94 4.92 -0.30
CA GLY A 12 1.66 5.60 -0.46
C GLY A 12 0.76 5.48 0.75
N LYS A 13 -0.25 6.35 0.78
CA LYS A 13 -1.26 6.38 1.83
C LYS A 13 -2.36 5.40 1.52
N ILE A 14 -2.71 4.54 2.47
CA ILE A 14 -3.82 3.61 2.31
C ILE A 14 -5.14 4.39 2.23
N ILE A 15 -5.79 4.30 1.08
CA ILE A 15 -7.13 4.88 0.84
C ILE A 15 -8.22 3.80 0.85
N GLU A 16 -7.91 2.57 0.46
CA GLU A 16 -8.86 1.45 0.46
C GLU A 16 -8.15 0.13 0.76
N ILE A 17 -8.79 -0.74 1.55
CA ILE A 17 -8.32 -2.11 1.79
C ILE A 17 -9.44 -3.05 1.35
N SER A 18 -9.15 -3.89 0.37
CA SER A 18 -9.97 -5.03 -0.03
C SER A 18 -9.33 -6.34 0.43
N SER A 19 -10.06 -7.45 0.32
CA SER A 19 -9.53 -8.79 0.65
C SER A 19 -8.35 -9.19 -0.25
N ILE A 20 -8.36 -8.78 -1.51
CA ILE A 20 -7.38 -9.18 -2.53
C ILE A 20 -6.33 -8.12 -2.86
N SER A 21 -6.55 -6.87 -2.45
CA SER A 21 -5.69 -5.73 -2.78
C SER A 21 -5.85 -4.58 -1.81
N VAL A 22 -4.85 -3.71 -1.76
CA VAL A 22 -4.87 -2.43 -1.06
C VAL A 22 -4.65 -1.32 -2.08
N ARG A 23 -5.48 -0.28 -2.06
CA ARG A 23 -5.24 0.93 -2.85
C ARG A 23 -4.46 1.95 -2.04
N LEU A 24 -3.39 2.44 -2.65
CA LEU A 24 -2.52 3.46 -2.12
C LEU A 24 -2.65 4.73 -2.97
N GLU A 25 -2.79 5.88 -2.32
CA GLU A 25 -2.62 7.19 -2.93
C GLU A 25 -1.15 7.59 -2.83
N THR A 26 -0.54 7.88 -3.97
CA THR A 26 0.85 8.32 -4.12
C THR A 26 0.88 9.67 -4.82
N ASP A 27 2.04 10.36 -4.82
CA ASP A 27 2.21 11.62 -5.53
C ASP A 27 1.99 11.50 -7.06
N GLU A 28 2.15 10.29 -7.61
CA GLU A 28 1.93 9.98 -9.04
C GLU A 28 0.50 9.54 -9.34
N GLY A 29 -0.34 9.37 -8.32
CA GLY A 29 -1.73 8.90 -8.42
C GLY A 29 -2.00 7.64 -7.61
N GLU A 30 -3.10 6.96 -7.94
CA GLU A 30 -3.51 5.75 -7.22
C GLU A 30 -2.77 4.50 -7.71
N VAL A 31 -2.24 3.71 -6.78
CA VAL A 31 -1.57 2.43 -7.02
C VAL A 31 -2.32 1.31 -6.33
N ILE A 32 -2.60 0.24 -7.07
CA ILE A 32 -3.23 -0.97 -6.53
C ILE A 32 -2.14 -1.99 -6.20
N VAL A 33 -2.00 -2.33 -4.93
CA VAL A 33 -1.05 -3.34 -4.45
C VAL A 33 -1.81 -4.63 -4.11
N PRO A 34 -1.54 -5.76 -4.79
CA PRO A 34 -2.12 -7.05 -4.44
C PRO A 34 -1.75 -7.48 -3.02
N SER A 35 -2.70 -8.08 -2.30
CA SER A 35 -2.46 -8.62 -0.95
C SER A 35 -1.33 -9.66 -0.90
N ASN A 36 -1.10 -10.39 -1.99
CA ASN A 36 0.01 -11.34 -2.06
C ASN A 36 1.39 -10.65 -1.97
N LEU A 37 1.52 -9.41 -2.45
CA LEU A 37 2.79 -8.67 -2.43
C LEU A 37 3.05 -8.13 -1.03
N LEU A 38 2.00 -7.74 -0.31
CA LEU A 38 2.07 -7.32 1.09
C LEU A 38 2.52 -8.45 2.01
N ILE A 39 2.13 -9.70 1.70
CA ILE A 39 2.54 -10.88 2.49
C ILE A 39 3.98 -11.30 2.15
N LYS A 40 4.38 -11.21 0.88
CA LYS A 40 5.70 -11.64 0.41
C LYS A 40 6.81 -10.61 0.67
N ASN A 41 6.46 -9.33 0.75
CA ASN A 41 7.42 -8.25 0.93
C ASN A 41 7.34 -7.68 2.34
N LYS A 42 8.44 -7.07 2.77
CA LYS A 42 8.47 -6.32 4.03
C LYS A 42 7.65 -5.05 3.87
N VAL A 43 6.55 -4.95 4.61
CA VAL A 43 5.75 -3.73 4.71
C VAL A 43 6.31 -2.87 5.83
N LYS A 44 6.69 -1.63 5.52
CA LYS A 44 7.02 -0.63 6.54
C LYS A 44 5.82 0.28 6.73
N ILE A 45 5.45 0.50 7.99
CA ILE A 45 4.44 1.49 8.36
C ILE A 45 5.17 2.77 8.69
N LEU A 46 4.85 3.85 7.97
CA LEU A 46 5.41 5.17 8.19
C LEU A 46 4.43 5.96 9.09
N LYS A 47 4.94 6.49 10.20
CA LYS A 47 4.18 7.31 11.15
C LYS A 47 4.15 8.77 10.72
#